data_AF-A0A2G1X5Y7-F1
#
_entry.id   AF-A0A2G1X5Y7-F1
#
_cell.length_a   1.000
_cell.length_b   1.000
_cell.length_c   1.000
_cell.angle_alpha   90.00
_cell.angle_beta   90.00
_cell.angle_gamma   90.00
#
_symmetry.space_group_name_H-M   'P 1'
#
loop_
_entity.id
_entity.type
_entity.pdbx_description
1 polymer ?
#
loop_
_entity_poly.entity_id
_entity_poly.type
_entity_poly.pdbx_seq_one_letter_code
_entity_poly.pdbx_strand_id
1 'polypeptide(L)'
;VTRPAATSEADLPAVDPEADLPRIDQGREVSLPADPETVRDVDRLALETTYLSGKWLVERPAAAVDDFWRAVVEDVEAGRFWDAKVTTRAGREAFGETDHAVLVFTPNYFDRADVDRVRRRLREVHGVTESIRYRPDVYTLDGVHEERLGPLGDSGAARFRA
;
A
#
# COMPACT_ATOMS: atom_id res chain seq x y z
N VAL A 1 -51.31 -4.01 5.36
CA VAL A 1 -49.99 -3.72 4.76
C VAL A 1 -49.37 -5.05 4.35
N THR A 2 -49.35 -5.34 3.05
CA THR A 2 -48.78 -6.57 2.49
C THR A 2 -47.26 -6.44 2.44
N ARG A 3 -46.54 -7.44 2.97
CA ARG A 3 -45.07 -7.51 2.89
C ARG A 3 -44.65 -7.69 1.42
N PRO A 4 -43.59 -7.03 0.95
CA PRO A 4 -43.07 -7.28 -0.40
C PRO A 4 -42.57 -8.73 -0.50
N ALA A 5 -42.67 -9.31 -1.69
CA ALA A 5 -42.11 -10.63 -1.98
C ALA A 5 -40.58 -10.59 -1.88
N ALA A 6 -39.98 -11.70 -1.46
CA ALA A 6 -38.54 -11.85 -1.42
C ALA A 6 -37.97 -11.84 -2.84
N THR A 7 -36.96 -11.01 -3.08
CA THR A 7 -36.17 -10.99 -4.32
C THR A 7 -35.56 -12.37 -4.54
N SER A 8 -35.83 -12.97 -5.69
CA SER A 8 -35.25 -14.25 -6.09
C SER A 8 -33.94 -14.03 -6.84
N GLU A 9 -33.12 -15.07 -6.97
CA GLU A 9 -31.85 -15.01 -7.71
C GLU A 9 -32.06 -14.61 -9.19
N ALA A 10 -33.25 -14.84 -9.74
CA ALA A 10 -33.63 -14.42 -11.09
C ALA A 10 -33.89 -12.91 -11.24
N ASP A 11 -34.05 -12.19 -10.12
CA ASP A 11 -34.25 -10.74 -10.10
C ASP A 11 -32.93 -9.97 -9.97
N LEU A 12 -31.80 -10.67 -9.82
CA LEU A 12 -30.47 -10.08 -9.77
C LEU A 12 -29.99 -9.75 -11.19
N PRO A 13 -29.38 -8.58 -11.42
CA PRO A 13 -28.76 -8.27 -12.70
C PRO A 13 -27.62 -9.27 -12.98
N ALA A 14 -27.50 -9.71 -14.23
CA ALA A 14 -26.40 -10.56 -14.66
C ALA A 14 -25.07 -9.85 -14.41
N VAL A 15 -24.27 -10.38 -13.49
CA VAL A 15 -22.90 -9.92 -13.25
C VAL A 15 -22.04 -10.60 -14.30
N ASP A 16 -21.48 -9.82 -15.22
CA ASP A 16 -20.41 -10.29 -16.10
C ASP A 16 -19.10 -10.18 -15.32
N PRO A 17 -18.54 -11.31 -14.84
CA PRO A 17 -17.36 -11.29 -13.99
C PRO A 17 -16.11 -10.81 -14.73
N GLU A 18 -16.11 -10.72 -16.07
CA GLU A 18 -14.98 -10.19 -16.84
C GLU A 18 -15.09 -8.68 -17.10
N ALA A 19 -16.31 -8.14 -17.16
CA ALA A 19 -16.55 -6.72 -17.45
C ALA A 19 -16.26 -5.79 -16.27
N ASP A 20 -16.47 -6.26 -15.04
CA ASP A 20 -16.26 -5.49 -13.80
C ASP A 20 -14.85 -5.64 -13.21
N LEU A 21 -13.98 -6.45 -13.84
CA LEU A 21 -12.59 -6.54 -13.41
C LEU A 21 -11.83 -5.30 -13.90
N PRO A 22 -11.19 -4.53 -13.00
CA PRO A 22 -10.31 -3.47 -13.43
C PRO A 22 -9.26 -4.06 -14.37
N ARG A 23 -9.09 -3.44 -15.54
CA ARG A 23 -8.02 -3.80 -16.47
C ARG A 23 -6.70 -3.68 -15.71
N ILE A 24 -6.16 -4.82 -15.29
CA ILE A 24 -4.86 -4.90 -14.65
C ILE A 24 -3.88 -4.37 -15.70
N ASP A 25 -3.27 -3.22 -15.41
CA ASP A 25 -2.10 -2.76 -16.14
C ASP A 25 -1.03 -3.85 -16.00
N GLN A 26 -0.95 -4.72 -17.02
CA GLN A 26 0.05 -5.79 -17.10
C GLN A 26 1.46 -5.22 -17.36
N GLY A 27 1.59 -3.89 -17.46
CA GLY A 27 2.80 -3.17 -17.82
C GLY A 27 3.71 -2.80 -16.67
N ARG A 28 4.08 -3.75 -15.81
CA ARG A 28 5.38 -3.80 -15.10
C ARG A 28 5.34 -4.99 -14.14
N GLU A 29 5.73 -6.15 -14.66
CA GLU A 29 6.14 -7.28 -13.84
C GLU A 29 7.46 -6.88 -13.15
N VAL A 30 7.36 -6.04 -12.12
CA VAL A 30 8.49 -5.76 -11.25
C VAL A 30 8.78 -7.08 -10.56
N SER A 31 9.97 -7.63 -10.80
CA SER A 31 10.43 -8.86 -10.12
C SER A 31 10.17 -8.73 -8.64
N LEU A 32 9.20 -9.50 -8.15
CA LEU A 32 8.88 -9.55 -6.74
C LEU A 32 10.10 -10.11 -6.00
N PRO A 33 10.26 -9.80 -4.70
CA PRO A 33 11.41 -10.28 -3.91
C PRO A 33 11.37 -11.80 -3.65
N ALA A 34 10.27 -12.45 -4.00
CA ALA A 34 10.01 -13.86 -3.78
C ALA A 34 9.31 -14.47 -5.00
N ASP A 35 9.28 -15.79 -5.07
CA ASP A 35 8.51 -16.48 -6.10
C ASP A 35 6.99 -16.25 -5.92
N PRO A 36 6.19 -16.48 -6.98
CA PRO A 36 4.76 -16.24 -6.93
C PRO A 36 4.00 -17.06 -5.89
N GLU A 37 4.51 -18.21 -5.44
CA GLU A 37 3.85 -19.03 -4.42
C GLU A 37 4.03 -18.44 -3.03
N THR A 38 5.25 -18.04 -2.65
CA THR A 38 5.50 -17.30 -1.41
C THR A 38 4.67 -16.03 -1.32
N VAL A 39 4.60 -15.28 -2.42
CA VAL A 39 3.77 -14.05 -2.48
C VAL A 39 2.30 -14.36 -2.23
N ARG A 40 1.75 -15.42 -2.85
CA ARG A 40 0.36 -15.82 -2.61
C ARG A 40 0.15 -16.30 -1.19
N ASP A 41 1.12 -16.98 -0.59
CA ASP A 41 1.00 -17.41 0.80
C ASP A 41 0.97 -16.24 1.77
N VAL A 42 1.82 -15.23 1.55
CA VAL A 42 1.77 -14.00 2.35
C VAL A 42 0.48 -13.20 2.09
N ASP A 43 -0.06 -13.22 0.88
CA ASP A 43 -1.37 -12.63 0.60
C ASP A 43 -2.50 -13.36 1.37
N ARG A 44 -2.43 -14.69 1.53
CA ARG A 44 -3.35 -15.43 2.42
C ARG A 44 -3.14 -15.05 3.89
N LEU A 45 -1.89 -14.96 4.34
CA LEU A 45 -1.56 -14.52 5.70
C LEU A 45 -2.15 -13.14 6.01
N ALA A 46 -2.10 -12.20 5.06
CA ALA A 46 -2.69 -10.87 5.22
C ALA A 46 -4.21 -10.94 5.46
N LEU A 47 -4.91 -11.81 4.72
CA LEU A 47 -6.34 -12.05 4.88
C LEU A 47 -6.66 -12.75 6.21
N GLU A 48 -5.85 -13.73 6.61
CA GLU A 48 -5.99 -14.46 7.89
C GLU A 48 -5.81 -13.53 9.10
N THR A 49 -4.84 -12.61 9.03
CA THR A 49 -4.47 -11.71 10.13
C THR A 49 -5.15 -10.35 10.06
N THR A 50 -5.85 -10.05 8.96
CA THR A 50 -6.42 -8.71 8.66
C THR A 50 -5.35 -7.60 8.57
N TYR A 51 -4.08 -7.96 8.33
CA TYR A 51 -3.00 -7.00 8.03
C TYR A 51 -3.03 -6.61 6.55
N LEU A 52 -4.11 -5.93 6.15
CA LEU A 52 -4.37 -5.55 4.76
C LEU A 52 -3.76 -4.20 4.38
N SER A 53 -3.38 -3.38 5.35
CA SER A 53 -2.81 -2.07 5.09
C SER A 53 -1.40 -2.17 4.49
N GLY A 54 -0.93 -1.06 3.96
CA GLY A 54 0.45 -0.91 3.54
C GLY A 54 0.77 0.55 3.29
N LYS A 55 1.99 0.80 2.82
CA LYS A 55 2.56 2.14 2.82
C LYS A 55 3.48 2.37 1.63
N TRP A 56 3.31 3.52 0.98
CA TRP A 56 4.34 4.12 0.12
C TRP A 56 5.41 4.75 1.01
N LEU A 57 6.67 4.48 0.70
CA LEU A 57 7.82 5.06 1.37
C LEU A 57 8.51 6.05 0.43
N VAL A 58 8.58 7.30 0.87
CA VAL A 58 9.23 8.42 0.19
C VAL A 58 10.37 8.94 1.07
N GLU A 59 11.60 8.94 0.55
CA GLU A 59 12.78 9.43 1.28
C GLU A 59 12.98 10.92 1.03
N ARG A 60 13.18 11.71 2.09
CA ARG A 60 13.41 13.16 1.99
C ARG A 60 14.62 13.58 2.82
N PRO A 61 15.52 14.42 2.28
CA PRO A 61 16.62 14.96 3.07
C PRO A 61 16.09 15.86 4.19
N ALA A 62 16.85 15.99 5.27
CA ALA A 62 16.47 16.79 6.44
C ALA A 62 16.11 18.25 6.10
N ALA A 63 16.70 18.83 5.04
CA ALA A 63 16.42 20.19 4.60
C ALA A 63 15.05 20.37 3.89
N ALA A 64 14.43 19.29 3.41
CA ALA A 64 13.20 19.34 2.62
C ALA A 64 12.02 18.58 3.26
N VAL A 65 12.28 17.77 4.30
CA VAL A 65 11.26 16.91 4.90
C VAL A 65 10.10 17.69 5.52
N ASP A 66 10.36 18.83 6.17
CA ASP A 66 9.32 19.59 6.87
C ASP A 66 8.29 20.19 5.90
N ASP A 67 8.74 20.73 4.78
CA ASP A 67 7.87 21.30 3.74
C ASP A 67 7.03 20.19 3.08
N PHE A 68 7.67 19.07 2.74
CA PHE A 68 6.98 17.92 2.17
C PHE A 68 5.96 17.32 3.17
N TRP A 69 6.33 17.21 4.44
CA TRP A 69 5.47 16.69 5.49
C TRP A 69 4.22 17.54 5.68
N ARG A 70 4.35 18.88 5.70
CA ARG A 70 3.19 19.79 5.77
C ARG A 70 2.22 19.56 4.61
N ALA A 71 2.72 19.46 3.38
CA ALA A 71 1.87 19.19 2.21
C ALA A 71 1.17 17.81 2.30
N VAL A 72 1.86 16.78 2.80
CA VAL A 72 1.25 15.46 3.03
C VAL A 72 0.15 15.53 4.11
N VAL A 73 0.37 16.24 5.21
CA VAL A 73 -0.63 16.43 6.27
C VAL A 73 -1.87 17.15 5.75
N GLU A 74 -1.71 18.19 4.94
CA GLU A 74 -2.84 18.89 4.30
C GLU A 74 -3.70 17.94 3.44
N ASP A 75 -3.08 16.94 2.81
CA ASP A 75 -3.80 15.90 2.07
C ASP A 75 -4.50 14.88 2.97
N VAL A 76 -3.92 14.54 4.12
CA VAL A 76 -4.58 13.69 5.12
C VAL A 76 -5.80 14.42 5.69
N GLU A 77 -5.65 15.68 6.09
CA GLU A 77 -6.75 16.50 6.63
C GLU A 77 -7.90 16.68 5.64
N ALA A 78 -7.58 16.79 4.35
CA ALA A 78 -8.58 16.89 3.29
C ALA A 78 -9.15 15.54 2.83
N GLY A 79 -8.80 14.43 3.48
CA GLY A 79 -9.27 13.07 3.14
C GLY A 79 -8.76 12.56 1.79
N ARG A 80 -7.66 13.12 1.27
CA ARG A 80 -7.03 12.71 0.01
C ARG A 80 -5.98 11.63 0.25
N PHE A 81 -5.32 11.63 1.41
CA PHE A 81 -4.57 10.49 1.94
C PHE A 81 -5.28 9.93 3.17
N TRP A 82 -5.04 8.65 3.47
CA TRP A 82 -5.68 7.97 4.59
C TRP A 82 -5.00 8.27 5.91
N ASP A 83 -3.69 8.07 5.97
CA ASP A 83 -2.85 8.36 7.11
C ASP A 83 -1.40 8.53 6.62
N ALA A 84 -0.57 9.19 7.41
CA ALA A 84 0.83 9.35 7.11
C ALA A 84 1.68 9.41 8.39
N LYS A 85 2.95 9.00 8.27
CA LYS A 85 3.95 9.10 9.34
C LYS A 85 5.27 9.56 8.76
N VAL A 86 6.06 10.27 9.56
CA VAL A 86 7.41 10.66 9.19
C VAL A 86 8.40 10.25 10.29
N THR A 87 9.54 9.72 9.89
CA THR A 87 10.62 9.38 10.83
C THR A 87 11.12 10.66 11.51
N THR A 88 11.25 10.65 12.83
CA THR A 88 11.83 11.77 13.58
C THR A 88 13.35 11.83 13.37
N ARG A 89 13.98 12.96 13.71
CA ARG A 89 15.46 13.05 13.70
C ARG A 89 16.12 11.92 14.50
N ALA A 90 15.64 11.67 15.72
CA ALA A 90 16.17 10.61 16.58
C ALA A 90 16.00 9.22 15.96
N GLY A 91 14.84 8.94 15.34
CA GLY A 91 14.63 7.69 14.62
C GLY A 91 15.60 7.52 13.45
N ARG A 92 15.75 8.57 12.64
CA ARG A 92 16.67 8.58 11.49
C ARG A 92 18.11 8.28 11.94
N GLU A 93 18.58 8.94 12.98
CA GLU A 93 19.92 8.73 13.56
C GLU A 93 20.06 7.32 14.16
N ALA A 94 19.04 6.80 14.85
CA ALA A 94 19.07 5.47 15.47
C ALA A 94 19.19 4.34 14.45
N PHE A 95 18.62 4.50 13.25
CA PHE A 95 18.73 3.54 12.15
C PHE A 95 19.92 3.82 11.22
N GLY A 96 20.74 4.83 11.50
CA GLY A 96 21.89 5.19 10.66
C GLY A 96 21.50 5.73 9.28
N GLU A 97 20.27 6.22 9.13
CA GLU A 97 19.75 6.72 7.86
C GLU A 97 20.18 8.18 7.63
N THR A 98 20.40 8.53 6.36
CA THR A 98 20.71 9.93 5.98
C THR A 98 19.43 10.75 5.78
N ASP A 99 18.41 10.12 5.22
CA ASP A 99 17.14 10.75 4.85
C ASP A 99 16.00 10.32 5.78
N HIS A 100 14.98 11.16 5.88
CA HIS A 100 13.74 10.82 6.58
C HIS A 100 12.85 9.98 5.67
N ALA A 101 12.26 8.93 6.22
CA ALA A 101 11.18 8.21 5.56
C ALA A 101 9.83 8.89 5.87
N VAL A 102 9.13 9.31 4.82
CA VAL A 102 7.73 9.72 4.86
C VAL A 102 6.90 8.57 4.33
N LEU A 103 6.04 8.04 5.18
CA LEU A 103 5.18 6.89 4.93
C LEU A 103 3.76 7.40 4.68
N VAL A 104 3.17 7.04 3.55
CA VAL A 104 1.76 7.35 3.23
C VAL A 104 1.00 6.04 3.10
N PHE A 105 -0.02 5.86 3.93
CA PHE A 105 -0.71 4.59 4.10
C PHE A 105 -1.91 4.44 3.16
N THR A 106 -2.20 3.19 2.81
CA THR A 106 -3.50 2.77 2.25
C THR A 106 -4.07 1.63 3.08
N PRO A 107 -5.40 1.56 3.26
CA PRO A 107 -6.04 0.62 4.17
C PRO A 107 -6.02 -0.82 3.65
N ASN A 108 -5.94 -1.01 2.33
CA ASN A 108 -5.96 -2.32 1.71
C ASN A 108 -5.06 -2.37 0.46
N TYR A 109 -3.96 -3.12 0.51
CA TYR A 109 -3.04 -3.24 -0.63
C TYR A 109 -3.56 -4.11 -1.77
N PHE A 110 -4.66 -4.86 -1.55
CA PHE A 110 -5.37 -5.55 -2.62
C PHE A 110 -6.19 -4.58 -3.49
N ASP A 111 -6.57 -3.41 -2.94
CA ASP A 111 -7.17 -2.32 -3.71
C ASP A 111 -6.08 -1.56 -4.48
N ARG A 112 -5.69 -2.14 -5.63
CA ARG A 112 -4.66 -1.56 -6.50
C ARG A 112 -5.05 -0.19 -7.04
N ALA A 113 -6.33 0.09 -7.21
CA ALA A 113 -6.78 1.39 -7.69
C ALA A 113 -6.50 2.47 -6.66
N ASP A 114 -6.71 2.19 -5.37
CA ASP A 114 -6.40 3.11 -4.28
C ASP A 114 -4.89 3.27 -4.05
N VAL A 115 -4.13 2.16 -4.08
CA VAL A 115 -2.66 2.20 -4.03
C VAL A 115 -2.09 3.09 -5.14
N ASP A 116 -2.62 2.95 -6.36
CA ASP A 116 -2.23 3.73 -7.52
C ASP A 116 -2.71 5.18 -7.45
N ARG A 117 -3.87 5.44 -6.85
CA ARG A 117 -4.38 6.80 -6.60
C ARG A 117 -3.45 7.57 -5.67
N VAL A 118 -3.00 6.94 -4.58
CA VAL A 118 -2.02 7.54 -3.66
C VAL A 118 -0.68 7.76 -4.37
N ARG A 119 -0.17 6.76 -5.10
CA ARG A 119 1.05 6.91 -5.92
C ARG A 119 0.96 8.11 -6.85
N ARG A 120 -0.10 8.19 -7.63
CA ARG A 120 -0.28 9.24 -8.64
C ARG A 120 -0.28 10.62 -8.00
N ARG A 121 -0.95 10.78 -6.87
CA ARG A 121 -0.98 12.05 -6.14
C ARG A 121 0.41 12.43 -5.61
N LEU A 122 1.16 11.48 -5.07
CA LEU A 122 2.56 11.69 -4.68
C LEU A 122 3.41 12.19 -5.86
N ARG A 123 3.22 11.61 -7.06
CA ARG A 123 3.93 12.02 -8.28
C ARG A 123 3.50 13.41 -8.78
N GLU A 124 2.20 13.58 -9.03
CA GLU A 124 1.67 14.72 -9.78
C GLU A 124 1.50 15.98 -8.93
N VAL A 125 1.13 15.83 -7.65
CA VAL A 125 0.86 16.97 -6.75
C VAL A 125 2.07 17.29 -5.88
N HIS A 126 2.73 16.26 -5.35
CA HIS A 126 3.88 16.45 -4.45
C HIS A 126 5.23 16.41 -5.16
N GLY A 127 5.25 16.24 -6.48
CA GLY A 127 6.47 16.29 -7.29
C GLY A 127 7.50 15.22 -6.93
N VAL A 128 7.08 14.09 -6.35
CA VAL A 128 7.95 12.94 -6.09
C VAL A 128 8.40 12.40 -7.45
N THR A 129 9.69 12.40 -7.76
CA THR A 129 10.22 11.97 -9.08
C THR A 129 11.16 10.78 -8.99
N GLU A 130 11.82 10.62 -7.85
CA GLU A 130 12.67 9.51 -7.48
C GLU A 130 11.90 8.20 -7.29
N SER A 131 12.59 7.06 -7.32
CA SER A 131 11.95 5.76 -7.12
C SER A 131 11.33 5.63 -5.73
N ILE A 132 10.08 5.19 -5.65
CA ILE A 132 9.40 4.93 -4.38
C ILE A 132 8.94 3.48 -4.29
N ARG A 133 8.83 2.96 -3.07
CA ARG A 133 8.47 1.57 -2.80
C ARG A 133 7.20 1.49 -1.97
N TYR A 134 6.33 0.54 -2.33
CA TYR A 134 5.16 0.20 -1.54
C TYR A 134 5.40 -1.11 -0.79
N ARG A 135 5.23 -1.11 0.53
CA ARG A 135 5.39 -2.28 1.38
C ARG A 135 4.09 -2.57 2.14
N PRO A 136 3.45 -3.74 1.91
CA PRO A 136 2.36 -4.22 2.74
C PRO A 136 2.78 -4.33 4.22
N ASP A 137 1.86 -4.06 5.14
CA ASP A 137 2.15 -4.16 6.57
C ASP A 137 2.30 -5.61 7.02
N VAL A 138 1.68 -6.57 6.32
CA VAL A 138 1.92 -8.00 6.55
C VAL A 138 3.40 -8.38 6.41
N TYR A 139 4.19 -7.67 5.59
CA TYR A 139 5.64 -7.93 5.44
C TYR A 139 6.44 -7.55 6.69
N THR A 140 5.84 -6.81 7.63
CA THR A 140 6.48 -6.41 8.88
C THR A 140 6.10 -7.31 10.06
N LEU A 141 5.33 -8.37 9.84
CA LEU A 141 5.07 -9.37 10.87
C LEU A 141 6.37 -10.11 11.21
N ASP A 142 6.58 -10.39 12.48
CA ASP A 142 7.79 -11.03 13.02
C ASP A 142 7.44 -12.34 13.77
N GLY A 143 8.48 -13.01 14.30
CA GLY A 143 8.32 -14.22 15.10
C GLY A 143 7.75 -15.39 14.30
N VAL A 144 6.54 -15.83 14.67
CA VAL A 144 5.91 -17.04 14.10
C VAL A 144 5.58 -16.93 12.60
N HIS A 145 5.71 -15.74 12.01
CA HIS A 145 5.42 -15.48 10.61
C HIS A 145 6.68 -15.37 9.74
N GLU A 146 7.89 -15.28 10.32
CA GLU A 146 9.14 -15.03 9.60
C GLU A 146 9.41 -16.08 8.51
N GLU A 147 9.19 -17.37 8.83
CA GLU A 147 9.39 -18.46 7.87
C GLU A 147 8.46 -18.33 6.66
N ARG A 148 7.20 -17.93 6.86
CA ARG A 148 6.22 -17.73 5.78
C ARG A 148 6.56 -16.51 4.93
N LEU A 149 7.10 -15.46 5.53
CA LEU A 149 7.49 -14.26 4.82
C LEU A 149 8.72 -14.48 3.93
N GLY A 150 9.70 -15.26 4.40
CA GLY A 150 10.97 -15.46 3.71
C GLY A 150 11.60 -14.11 3.30
N PRO A 151 12.02 -13.92 2.03
CA PRO A 151 12.64 -12.67 1.59
C PRO A 151 11.68 -11.46 1.55
N LEU A 152 10.37 -11.67 1.73
CA LEU A 152 9.41 -10.55 1.85
C LEU A 152 9.51 -9.84 3.20
N GLY A 153 10.08 -10.50 4.22
CA GLY A 153 10.36 -9.90 5.53
C GLY A 153 11.47 -8.86 5.51
N ASP A 154 12.32 -8.85 4.48
CA ASP A 154 13.42 -7.91 4.35
C ASP A 154 12.92 -6.46 4.28
N SER A 155 13.65 -5.54 4.92
CA SER A 155 13.27 -4.11 4.97
C SER A 155 13.24 -3.44 3.59
N GLY A 156 14.01 -3.96 2.63
CA GLY A 156 14.04 -3.51 1.23
C GLY A 156 12.98 -4.15 0.33
N ALA A 157 12.23 -5.14 0.84
CA ALA A 157 11.17 -5.81 0.09
C ALA A 157 10.01 -4.86 -0.21
N ALA A 158 9.48 -4.95 -1.42
CA ALA A 158 8.40 -4.11 -1.90
C ALA A 158 7.45 -4.93 -2.77
N ARG A 159 6.14 -4.69 -2.58
CA ARG A 159 5.09 -5.27 -3.43
C ARG A 159 4.98 -4.52 -4.74
N PHE A 160 5.10 -3.20 -4.68
CA PHE A 160 5.06 -2.30 -5.85
C PHE A 160 6.25 -1.35 -5.80
N ARG A 161 6.79 -1.02 -6.98
CA ARG A 161 7.82 0.00 -7.17
C ARG A 161 7.36 0.95 -8.25
N ALA A 162 7.67 2.23 -8.10
CA ALA A 162 7.24 3.28 -9.00
C ALA A 162 8.33 4.30 -9.21
#